data_AF-A0A7D5QE24-F1
#
_entry.id   AF-A0A7D5QE24-F1
#
_cell.length_a   1.000
_cell.length_b   1.000
_cell.length_c   1.000
_cell.angle_alpha   90.00
_cell.angle_beta   90.00
_cell.angle_gamma   90.00
#
_symmetry.space_group_name_H-M   'P 1'
#
loop_
_entity.id
_entity.type
_entity.pdbx_description
1 polymer ?
#
loop_
_entity_poly.entity_id
_entity_poly.type
_entity_poly.pdbx_seq_one_letter_code
_entity_poly.pdbx_strand_id
1 'polypeptide(L)' 'MKVERTVDEMGVLLLVKLDEKDAGLVIGKEGSTIAALRKIMGVIGMKTNARYNIKLDVPPDKKRGSNNSQS' A
#
# COMPACT_ATOMS: atom_id res chain seq x y z
N MET A 1 -2.01 11.12 -6.84
CA MET A 1 -1.47 10.57 -5.57
C MET A 1 -1.49 11.55 -4.38
N LYS A 2 -1.88 11.09 -3.18
CA LYS A 2 -1.73 11.79 -1.88
C LYS A 2 -1.26 10.81 -0.79
N VAL A 3 -0.41 11.27 0.13
CA VAL A 3 0.04 10.46 1.29
C VAL A 3 -0.41 11.12 2.58
N GLU A 4 -1.06 10.36 3.45
CA GLU A 4 -1.50 10.78 4.78
C GLU A 4 -0.75 9.95 5.84
N ARG A 5 -0.26 10.63 6.88
CA ARG A 5 0.50 10.00 7.98
C ARG A 5 -0.31 10.13 9.26
N THR A 6 -0.53 9.00 9.93
CA THR A 6 -1.10 8.93 11.28
C THR A 6 -0.09 8.31 12.22
N VAL A 7 0.06 8.87 13.41
CA VAL A 7 0.97 8.38 14.46
C VAL A 7 0.15 8.04 15.69
N ASP A 8 0.40 6.86 16.24
CA ASP A 8 -0.18 6.39 17.49
C ASP A 8 0.91 5.77 18.37
N GLU A 9 0.49 5.23 19.52
CA GLU A 9 1.39 4.56 20.48
C GLU A 9 2.06 3.31 19.90
N MET A 10 1.46 2.67 18.88
CA MET A 10 1.98 1.46 18.25
C MET A 10 2.90 1.75 17.05
N GLY A 11 2.85 2.96 16.49
CA GLY A 11 3.79 3.44 15.47
C GLY A 11 3.16 4.39 14.46
N VAL A 12 3.42 4.13 13.18
CA VAL A 12 3.08 5.01 12.06
C VAL A 12 2.29 4.27 10.99
N LEU A 13 1.12 4.80 10.65
CA LEU A 13 0.34 4.39 9.49
C LEU A 13 0.51 5.40 8.36
N LEU A 14 0.98 4.91 7.21
CA LEU A 14 0.98 5.65 5.95
C LEU A 14 -0.22 5.19 5.12
N LEU A 15 -1.19 6.07 4.91
CA LEU A 15 -2.28 5.87 3.96
C LEU A 15 -1.93 6.57 2.65
N VAL A 16 -1.77 5.80 1.58
CA VAL A 16 -1.42 6.32 0.26
C VAL A 16 -2.65 6.22 -0.63
N LYS A 17 -3.24 7.38 -0.94
CA LYS A 17 -4.36 7.51 -1.87
C LYS A 17 -3.82 7.62 -3.28
N LEU A 18 -4.17 6.65 -4.12
CA LEU A 18 -3.67 6.49 -5.48
C LEU A 18 -4.84 6.57 -6.45
N ASP A 19 -4.57 7.05 -7.67
CA ASP A 19 -5.47 6.79 -8.79
C ASP A 19 -5.11 5.45 -9.46
N GLU A 20 -5.90 5.01 -10.45
CA GLU A 20 -5.68 3.71 -11.13
C GLU A 20 -4.29 3.62 -11.78
N LYS A 21 -3.78 4.72 -12.35
CA LYS A 21 -2.48 4.74 -13.04
C LYS A 21 -1.33 4.63 -12.05
N ASP A 22 -1.37 5.42 -10.98
CA ASP A 22 -0.36 5.41 -9.93
C ASP A 22 -0.36 4.08 -9.17
N ALA A 23 -1.53 3.47 -8.96
CA ALA A 23 -1.66 2.19 -8.28
C ALA A 23 -0.91 1.06 -8.98
N GLY A 24 -1.00 0.99 -10.33
CA GLY A 24 -0.24 0.00 -11.09
C GLY A 24 1.28 0.14 -10.89
N LEU A 25 1.78 1.38 -10.82
CA LEU A 25 3.19 1.66 -10.60
C LEU A 25 3.65 1.31 -9.17
N VAL A 26 2.86 1.68 -8.16
CA VAL A 26 3.20 1.47 -6.73
C VAL A 26 3.07 0.01 -6.32
N ILE A 27 2.07 -0.71 -6.84
CA ILE A 27 1.93 -2.15 -6.60
C ILE A 27 3.06 -2.89 -7.34
N GLY A 28 3.34 -2.49 -8.58
CA GLY A 28 4.28 -3.15 -9.46
C GLY A 28 3.77 -4.50 -9.97
N LYS A 29 4.50 -5.12 -10.90
CA LYS A 29 4.14 -6.44 -11.42
C LYS A 29 4.12 -7.45 -10.26
N GLU A 30 2.99 -8.16 -10.11
CA GLU A 30 2.77 -9.17 -9.06
C GLU A 30 3.00 -8.67 -7.62
N GLY A 31 2.92 -7.35 -7.39
CA GLY A 31 3.14 -6.78 -6.05
C GLY A 31 4.62 -6.63 -5.64
N SER A 32 5.56 -6.78 -6.58
CA SER A 32 7.01 -6.70 -6.30
C SER A 32 7.43 -5.37 -5.67
N THR A 33 6.93 -4.24 -6.17
CA THR A 33 7.29 -2.90 -5.66
C THR A 33 6.76 -2.69 -4.24
N ILE A 34 5.50 -3.01 -3.97
CA ILE A 34 4.93 -2.85 -2.62
C ILE A 34 5.59 -3.78 -1.60
N ALA A 35 6.03 -4.97 -2.02
CA ALA A 35 6.80 -5.88 -1.17
C ALA A 35 8.17 -5.29 -0.79
N ALA A 36 8.87 -4.66 -1.75
CA ALA A 36 10.14 -3.98 -1.49
C ALA A 36 9.95 -2.79 -0.54
N LEU A 37 8.90 -1.98 -0.74
CA LEU A 37 8.57 -0.87 0.15
C LEU A 37 8.32 -1.35 1.59
N ARG A 38 7.54 -2.43 1.77
CA ARG A 38 7.31 -3.03 3.10
C ARG A 38 8.59 -3.50 3.78
N LYS A 39 9.52 -4.10 3.02
CA LYS A 39 10.83 -4.50 3.57
C LYS A 39 11.60 -3.29 4.09
N ILE A 40 11.66 -2.21 3.31
CA ILE A 40 12.33 -0.96 3.73
C ILE A 40 11.67 -0.38 4.98
N MET A 41 10.34 -0.35 5.04
CA MET A 41 9.59 0.09 6.21
C MET A 41 9.89 -0.76 7.46
N GLY A 42 10.08 -2.07 7.29
CA GLY A 42 10.53 -2.96 8.35
C GLY A 42 11.91 -2.56 8.89
N VAL A 43 12.88 -2.32 8.00
CA VAL A 43 14.24 -1.87 8.39
C VAL A 43 14.20 -0.53 9.12
N ILE A 44 13.38 0.42 8.64
CA ILE A 44 13.19 1.72 9.30
C ILE A 44 12.57 1.52 10.69
N GLY A 45 11.57 0.65 10.80
CA GLY A 45 10.91 0.34 12.07
C GLY A 45 11.86 -0.26 13.10
N MET A 46 12.74 -1.17 12.68
CA MET A 46 13.80 -1.73 13.55
C MET A 46 14.75 -0.65 14.08
N LYS A 47 15.11 0.32 13.25
CA LYS A 47 16.02 1.42 13.64
C LYS A 47 15.39 2.47 14.55
N THR A 48 14.08 2.66 14.44
CA THR A 48 13.34 3.72 15.14
C THR A 48 12.47 3.19 16.29
N ASN A 49 12.52 1.88 16.56
CA ASN A 49 11.71 1.18 17.55
C ASN A 49 10.20 1.49 17.44
N ALA A 50 9.70 1.66 16.21
CA ALA A 50 8.31 1.97 15.92
C ALA A 50 7.81 1.12 14.75
N ARG A 51 6.54 0.71 14.75
CA ARG A 51 5.98 -0.09 13.64
C ARG A 51 5.53 0.82 12.51
N TYR A 52 6.02 0.59 11.30
CA TYR A 52 5.59 1.31 10.11
C TYR A 52 4.69 0.42 9.26
N ASN A 53 3.44 0.82 9.07
CA ASN A 53 2.47 0.14 8.22
C ASN A 53 2.09 1.04 7.03
N ILE A 54 1.90 0.44 5.85
CA ILE A 54 1.41 1.12 4.65
C ILE A 54 0.09 0.50 4.20
N LYS A 55 -0.91 1.36 3.98
CA LYS A 55 -2.18 1.02 3.33
C LYS A 55 -2.29 1.80 2.03
N LEU A 56 -2.63 1.09 0.95
CA LEU A 56 -2.94 1.71 -0.33
C LEU A 56 -4.46 1.83 -0.44
N ASP A 57 -4.93 3.04 -0.69
CA ASP A 57 -6.32 3.33 -1.00
C ASP A 57 -6.39 3.58 -2.51
N VAL A 58 -6.94 2.59 -3.21
CA VAL A 58 -6.99 2.54 -4.67
C VAL A 58 -8.46 2.48 -5.07
N PRO A 59 -8.91 3.31 -6.03
CA PRO A 59 -10.26 3.21 -6.54
C PRO A 59 -10.53 1.81 -7.09
N PRO A 60 -11.79 1.33 -7.03
CA PRO A 60 -12.16 0.05 -7.59
C PRO A 60 -11.80 0.03 -9.08
N ASP A 61 -11.06 -0.99 -9.46
CA ASP A 61 -10.54 -1.17 -10.81
C ASP A 61 -11.72 -1.31 -11.79
N LYS A 62 -11.91 -0.33 -12.69
CA LYS A 62 -13.00 -0.34 -13.67
C LYS A 62 -13.01 -1.59 -14.57
N LYS A 63 -11.88 -2.31 -14.66
CA LYS A 63 -11.74 -3.52 -15.49
C LYS A 63 -12.05 -4.84 -14.78
N ARG A 64 -12.36 -4.82 -13.47
CA ARG A 64 -12.73 -6.02 -12.68
C ARG A 64 -14.23 -6.13 -12.41
N GLY A 65 -15.05 -5.65 -13.33
CA GLY A 65 -16.50 -5.87 -13.36
C GLY A 65 -16.92 -7.04 -14.26
N SER A 66 -16.40 -8.25 -14.04
CA SER A 66 -16.95 -9.52 -14.58
C SER A 66 -16.04 -10.70 -14.20
N ASN A 67 -16.64 -11.85 -13.87
CA ASN A 67 -16.03 -13.16 -13.60
C ASN A 67 -15.81 -13.52 -12.11
N ASN A 68 -16.88 -13.44 -11.32
CA ASN A 68 -17.04 -14.42 -10.24
C ASN A 68 -18.50 -14.90 -10.15
N SER A 69 -19.02 -15.35 -11.29
CA SER A 69 -20.22 -16.20 -11.39
C SER A 69 -19.84 -17.37 -12.30
N GLN A 70 -20.14 -18.60 -11.86
CA GLN A 70 -19.76 -19.91 -12.42
C GLN A 70 -18.36 -20.39 -12.00
N SER A 71 -18.19 -21.52 -11.31
CA SER A 71 -19.02 -22.73 -11.18
C SER A 71 -18.87 -23.39 -9.81
#